data_AF-A0A7S1GZ69-F1
#
_entry.id   AF-A0A7S1GZ69-F1
#
_cell.length_a   1.000
_cell.length_b   1.000
_cell.length_c   1.000
_cell.angle_alpha   90.00
_cell.angle_beta   90.00
_cell.angle_gamma   90.00
#
_symmetry.space_group_name_H-M   'P 1'
#
loop_
_entity.id
_entity.type
_entity.pdbx_description
1 polymer ?
#
loop_
_entity_poly.entity_id
_entity_poly.type
_entity_poly.pdbx_seq_one_letter_code
_entity_poly.pdbx_strand_id
1 'polypeptide(L)'
;MADPLAPKDVDPRLTALLARVRKSIVGKDTDEPEVNEIADKVEGSLRKRWEKPPTEEMEIVLRKRMVDDEARQVLFFPTDQDMHYYQALILSPPDGSPKDHPANAVQQTAVPLLYLAHSRRWALAREFILGGGLASLVTLVTHENLYLRSQAVETFSAMTDRCEDVDWLDVDDANEKLRRQLFGLSASCDIVKALLGNMKGSYPNGGFSCLRILAFWLSWVRALYCPERKLRLSQKVLDALKEWSVYEGVSCKEEADLAKILFDDFNRLPAAPSPESPPQGEAAAGGPGGGHGLCLEGAKEGGLSVEDLRLEGNAQLQAGDFKLAEKTYTRAVKKSVDEAGGEGEGEPACLLNRALARLKLTPANHQGALDDCNIVIKTQENNAKAHYRRAQALEGLGEMDQALKAAERARQISGGDETVNALYSRIQGEVDARKEKERRERRE
;
A
#
# COMPACT_ATOMS: atom_id res chain seq x y z
N MET A 1 53.70 -23.43 -15.35
CA MET A 1 52.64 -23.38 -16.38
C MET A 1 51.40 -23.94 -15.71
N ALA A 2 50.47 -23.08 -15.30
CA ALA A 2 49.20 -23.51 -14.73
C ALA A 2 48.27 -23.92 -15.88
N ASP A 3 47.59 -25.05 -15.69
CA ASP A 3 46.62 -25.62 -16.63
C ASP A 3 45.48 -24.62 -16.93
N PRO A 4 45.21 -24.25 -18.20
CA PRO A 4 44.17 -23.27 -18.54
C PRO A 4 42.72 -23.80 -18.42
N LEU A 5 42.54 -25.07 -18.02
CA LEU A 5 41.24 -25.77 -18.07
C LEU A 5 40.78 -26.36 -16.73
N ALA A 6 41.29 -25.88 -15.59
CA ALA A 6 40.63 -26.14 -14.32
C ALA A 6 39.21 -25.52 -14.36
N PRO A 7 38.13 -26.28 -14.09
CA PRO A 7 36.80 -25.69 -14.02
C PRO A 7 36.84 -24.63 -12.91
N LYS A 8 36.63 -23.36 -13.28
CA LYS A 8 36.49 -22.27 -12.31
C LYS A 8 35.43 -22.72 -11.31
N ASP A 9 35.81 -22.89 -10.04
CA ASP A 9 34.85 -23.18 -8.97
C ASP A 9 33.72 -22.16 -9.07
N VAL A 10 32.53 -22.63 -9.45
CA VAL A 10 31.36 -21.77 -9.65
C VAL A 10 30.93 -21.30 -8.26
N ASP A 11 30.89 -19.98 -8.03
CA ASP A 11 30.47 -19.40 -6.75
C ASP A 11 29.19 -20.10 -6.25
N PRO A 12 29.19 -20.70 -5.05
CA PRO A 12 28.05 -21.46 -4.55
C PRO A 12 26.78 -20.62 -4.43
N ARG A 13 26.91 -19.30 -4.21
CA ARG A 13 25.78 -18.36 -4.18
C ARG A 13 25.13 -18.23 -5.56
N LEU A 14 25.94 -18.23 -6.62
CA LEU A 14 25.43 -18.19 -8.00
C LEU A 14 24.67 -19.47 -8.32
N THR A 15 25.24 -20.62 -7.99
CA THR A 15 24.59 -21.93 -8.21
C THR A 15 23.23 -21.98 -7.50
N ALA A 16 23.15 -21.50 -6.26
CA ALA A 16 21.89 -21.43 -5.51
C ALA A 16 20.87 -20.46 -6.13
N LEU A 17 21.32 -19.29 -6.61
CA LEU A 17 20.47 -18.33 -7.29
C LEU A 17 19.88 -18.92 -8.57
N LEU A 18 20.70 -19.53 -9.41
CA LEU A 18 20.29 -20.10 -10.68
C LEU A 18 19.29 -21.25 -10.48
N ALA A 19 19.52 -22.12 -9.49
CA ALA A 19 18.56 -23.18 -9.13
C ALA A 19 17.19 -22.62 -8.72
N ARG A 20 17.16 -21.52 -7.95
CA ARG A 20 15.92 -20.85 -7.56
C ARG A 20 15.21 -20.20 -8.74
N VAL A 21 15.95 -19.56 -9.65
CA VAL A 21 15.40 -18.98 -10.89
C VAL A 21 14.81 -20.08 -11.76
N ARG A 22 15.54 -21.19 -11.96
CA ARG A 22 15.04 -22.36 -12.71
C ARG A 22 13.74 -22.89 -12.12
N LYS A 23 13.70 -23.11 -10.80
CA LYS A 23 12.48 -23.55 -10.10
C LYS A 23 11.30 -22.60 -10.29
N SER A 24 11.56 -21.29 -10.38
CA SER A 24 10.52 -20.31 -10.64
C SER A 24 9.98 -20.34 -12.07
N ILE A 25 10.80 -20.72 -13.05
CA ILE A 25 10.39 -20.77 -14.46
C ILE A 25 9.65 -22.09 -14.72
N VAL A 26 10.20 -23.20 -14.25
CA VAL A 26 9.70 -24.55 -14.49
C VAL A 26 8.46 -24.87 -13.63
N GLY A 27 8.25 -24.18 -12.51
CA GLY A 27 7.14 -24.47 -11.60
C GLY A 27 7.37 -25.73 -10.76
N LYS A 28 6.33 -26.19 -10.06
CA LYS A 28 6.42 -27.38 -9.18
C LYS A 28 6.23 -28.71 -9.92
N ASP A 29 5.54 -28.74 -11.06
CA ASP A 29 4.99 -29.99 -11.63
C ASP A 29 5.04 -30.09 -13.17
N THR A 30 5.83 -29.26 -13.85
CA THR A 30 5.85 -29.17 -15.32
C THR A 30 7.19 -29.61 -15.89
N ASP A 31 7.28 -30.86 -16.38
CA ASP A 31 8.44 -31.37 -17.13
C ASP A 31 8.25 -31.15 -18.64
N GLU A 32 7.87 -29.92 -19.00
CA GLU A 32 7.65 -29.53 -20.39
C GLU A 32 9.00 -29.15 -21.03
N PRO A 33 9.36 -29.76 -22.18
CA PRO A 33 10.67 -29.55 -22.79
C PRO A 33 10.89 -28.09 -23.23
N GLU A 34 9.84 -27.39 -23.67
CA GLU A 34 9.92 -25.97 -24.07
C GLU A 34 10.23 -25.05 -22.88
N VAL A 35 9.61 -25.29 -21.72
CA VAL A 35 9.83 -24.50 -20.49
C VAL A 35 11.24 -24.74 -19.95
N ASN A 36 11.71 -25.98 -19.99
CA ASN A 36 13.08 -26.33 -19.62
C ASN A 36 14.12 -25.65 -20.53
N GLU A 37 13.87 -25.59 -21.85
CA GLU A 37 14.75 -24.88 -22.79
C GLU A 37 14.83 -23.38 -22.50
N ILE A 38 13.70 -22.75 -22.15
CA ILE A 38 13.67 -21.35 -21.71
C ILE A 38 14.50 -21.16 -20.43
N ALA A 39 14.34 -22.06 -19.46
CA ALA A 39 15.10 -22.01 -18.21
C ALA A 39 16.61 -22.15 -18.46
N ASP A 40 17.02 -23.05 -19.35
CA ASP A 40 18.43 -23.24 -19.75
C ASP A 40 18.99 -21.98 -20.42
N LYS A 41 18.22 -21.35 -21.32
CA LYS A 41 18.62 -20.08 -21.97
C LYS A 41 18.79 -18.97 -20.95
N VAL A 42 17.89 -18.84 -19.98
CA VAL A 42 17.98 -17.84 -18.91
C VAL A 42 19.21 -18.10 -18.03
N GLU A 43 19.42 -19.34 -17.58
CA GLU A 43 20.62 -19.71 -16.79
C GLU A 43 21.91 -19.39 -17.55
N GLY A 44 22.02 -19.80 -18.81
CA GLY A 44 23.18 -19.52 -19.64
C GLY A 44 23.43 -18.02 -19.82
N SER A 45 22.36 -17.24 -19.98
CA SER A 45 22.45 -15.77 -20.09
C SER A 45 22.93 -15.12 -18.79
N LEU A 46 22.47 -15.60 -17.64
CA LEU A 46 22.91 -15.11 -16.32
C LEU A 46 24.37 -15.51 -16.01
N ARG A 47 24.78 -16.73 -16.38
CA ARG A 47 26.19 -17.18 -16.24
C ARG A 47 27.15 -16.30 -17.04
N LYS A 48 26.80 -15.97 -18.30
CA LYS A 48 27.61 -15.07 -19.13
C LYS A 48 27.77 -13.69 -18.50
N ARG A 49 26.69 -13.13 -17.94
CA ARG A 49 26.71 -11.83 -17.24
C ARG A 49 27.46 -11.89 -15.91
N TRP A 50 27.48 -13.04 -15.24
CA TRP A 50 28.29 -13.23 -14.05
C TRP A 50 29.78 -13.28 -14.38
N GLU A 51 30.16 -14.00 -15.45
CA GLU A 51 31.55 -14.11 -15.89
C GLU A 51 32.10 -12.76 -16.35
N LYS A 52 31.31 -12.00 -17.11
CA LYS A 52 31.67 -10.67 -17.60
C LYS A 52 30.56 -9.66 -17.23
N PRO A 53 30.57 -9.13 -15.99
CA PRO A 53 29.64 -8.09 -15.59
C PRO A 53 29.91 -6.77 -16.35
N PRO A 54 28.89 -5.93 -16.58
CA PRO A 54 29.05 -4.62 -17.23
C PRO A 54 29.65 -3.58 -16.26
N THR A 55 30.84 -3.88 -15.71
CA THR A 55 31.46 -3.09 -14.64
C THR A 55 31.76 -1.66 -15.10
N GLU A 56 32.38 -1.49 -16.27
CA GLU A 56 32.73 -0.17 -16.82
C GLU A 56 31.48 0.69 -17.05
N GLU A 57 30.42 0.08 -17.58
CA GLU A 57 29.15 0.77 -17.80
C GLU A 57 28.45 1.12 -16.47
N MET A 58 28.53 0.24 -15.47
CA MET A 58 28.06 0.53 -14.11
C MET A 58 28.85 1.68 -13.46
N GLU A 59 30.16 1.75 -13.66
CA GLU A 59 30.98 2.86 -13.14
C GLU A 59 30.48 4.21 -13.68
N ILE A 60 30.14 4.26 -14.97
CA ILE A 60 29.63 5.47 -15.63
C ILE A 60 28.24 5.83 -15.12
N VAL A 61 27.32 4.86 -15.06
CA VAL A 61 25.93 5.08 -14.64
C VAL A 61 25.85 5.48 -13.16
N LEU A 62 26.59 4.79 -12.28
CA LEU A 62 26.59 5.06 -10.85
C LEU A 62 27.56 6.17 -10.44
N ARG A 63 28.40 6.64 -11.37
CA ARG A 63 29.48 7.62 -11.11
C ARG A 63 30.36 7.21 -9.94
N LYS A 64 30.66 5.92 -9.86
CA LYS A 64 31.37 5.28 -8.75
C LYS A 64 32.42 4.34 -9.33
N ARG A 65 33.62 4.35 -8.75
CA ARG A 65 34.65 3.37 -9.11
C ARG A 65 34.23 1.99 -8.62
N MET A 66 34.31 0.99 -9.48
CA MET A 66 33.85 -0.37 -9.21
C MET A 66 34.79 -1.42 -9.79
N VAL A 67 34.88 -2.55 -9.08
CA VAL A 67 35.50 -3.77 -9.61
C VAL A 67 34.45 -4.83 -9.90
N ASP A 68 34.78 -5.83 -10.71
CA ASP A 68 33.86 -6.90 -11.11
C ASP A 68 33.16 -7.58 -9.94
N ASP A 69 33.87 -7.78 -8.81
CA ASP A 69 33.29 -8.43 -7.63
C ASP A 69 32.23 -7.54 -6.95
N GLU A 70 32.40 -6.22 -6.96
CA GLU A 70 31.38 -5.28 -6.47
C GLU A 70 30.19 -5.21 -7.44
N ALA A 71 30.44 -5.22 -8.75
CA ALA A 71 29.38 -5.27 -9.75
C ALA A 71 28.54 -6.54 -9.63
N ARG A 72 29.20 -7.70 -9.46
CA ARG A 72 28.55 -8.99 -9.18
C ARG A 72 27.73 -8.94 -7.89
N GLN A 73 28.29 -8.36 -6.83
CA GLN A 73 27.60 -8.21 -5.55
C GLN A 73 26.32 -7.38 -5.70
N VAL A 74 26.39 -6.19 -6.32
CA VAL A 74 25.23 -5.31 -6.52
C VAL A 74 24.19 -5.96 -7.44
N LEU A 75 24.60 -6.59 -8.55
CA LEU A 75 23.67 -7.14 -9.54
C LEU A 75 23.00 -8.44 -9.08
N PHE A 76 23.77 -9.39 -8.53
CA PHE A 76 23.28 -10.75 -8.26
C PHE A 76 22.89 -10.95 -6.79
N PHE A 77 23.51 -10.22 -5.86
CA PHE A 77 23.33 -10.40 -4.42
C PHE A 77 23.16 -9.06 -3.68
N PRO A 78 22.28 -8.15 -4.15
CA PRO A 78 22.16 -6.84 -3.52
C PRO A 78 21.78 -6.96 -2.05
N THR A 79 22.41 -6.13 -1.24
CA THR A 79 21.98 -5.80 0.10
C THR A 79 20.88 -4.73 0.05
N ASP A 80 20.24 -4.47 1.18
CA ASP A 80 19.25 -3.41 1.34
C ASP A 80 19.82 -2.03 0.91
N GLN A 81 21.10 -1.77 1.19
CA GLN A 81 21.78 -0.52 0.79
C GLN A 81 22.04 -0.45 -0.72
N ASP A 82 22.30 -1.59 -1.36
CA ASP A 82 22.58 -1.64 -2.80
C ASP A 82 21.32 -1.35 -3.63
N MET A 83 20.12 -1.55 -3.07
CA MET A 83 18.86 -1.30 -3.78
C MET A 83 18.67 0.17 -4.16
N HIS A 84 19.33 1.11 -3.48
CA HIS A 84 19.32 2.52 -3.91
C HIS A 84 19.98 2.73 -5.28
N TYR A 85 20.93 1.88 -5.68
CA TYR A 85 21.54 1.98 -7.01
C TYR A 85 20.59 1.54 -8.13
N TYR A 86 19.63 0.64 -7.83
CA TYR A 86 18.76 0.07 -8.85
C TYR A 86 17.89 1.09 -9.58
N GLN A 87 17.56 2.22 -8.93
CA GLN A 87 16.90 3.34 -9.60
C GLN A 87 17.69 3.82 -10.82
N ALA A 88 19.02 3.95 -10.69
CA ALA A 88 19.91 4.39 -11.75
C ALA A 88 20.26 3.26 -12.74
N LEU A 89 20.41 2.02 -12.24
CA LEU A 89 20.77 0.88 -13.08
C LEU A 89 19.69 0.51 -14.11
N ILE A 90 18.42 0.78 -13.82
CA ILE A 90 17.31 0.44 -14.73
C ILE A 90 16.79 1.64 -15.53
N LEU A 91 17.28 2.86 -15.27
CA LEU A 91 16.80 4.06 -15.94
C LEU A 91 17.18 4.05 -17.42
N SER A 92 16.21 4.32 -18.29
CA SER A 92 16.47 4.45 -19.73
C SER A 92 17.39 5.63 -20.01
N PRO A 93 18.26 5.54 -21.05
CA PRO A 93 19.04 6.68 -21.48
C PRO A 93 18.12 7.80 -21.99
N PRO A 94 18.57 9.06 -21.99
CA PRO A 94 17.80 10.18 -22.56
C PRO A 94 17.43 9.95 -24.02
N ASP A 95 16.28 10.49 -24.44
CA ASP A 95 15.82 10.38 -25.82
C ASP A 95 16.89 10.86 -26.82
N GLY A 96 17.13 10.06 -27.87
CA GLY A 96 18.16 10.33 -28.88
C GLY A 96 19.57 9.86 -28.51
N SER A 97 19.75 9.16 -27.39
CA SER A 97 21.05 8.59 -27.02
C SER A 97 21.52 7.49 -28.00
N PRO A 98 22.84 7.31 -28.16
CA PRO A 98 23.41 6.23 -28.98
C PRO A 98 23.00 4.83 -28.49
N LYS A 99 22.98 3.85 -29.40
CA LYS A 99 22.64 2.45 -29.07
C LYS A 99 23.62 1.79 -28.11
N ASP A 100 24.88 2.22 -28.15
CA ASP A 100 25.98 1.80 -27.28
C ASP A 100 26.05 2.57 -25.96
N HIS A 101 25.03 3.38 -25.62
CA HIS A 101 24.98 4.07 -24.33
C HIS A 101 25.10 3.07 -23.16
N PRO A 102 25.95 3.33 -22.15
CA PRO A 102 26.26 2.38 -21.07
C PRO A 102 25.02 1.91 -20.29
N ALA A 103 24.04 2.80 -20.11
CA ALA A 103 22.76 2.46 -19.47
C ALA A 103 22.05 1.27 -20.14
N ASN A 104 22.18 1.07 -21.46
CA ASN A 104 21.54 -0.05 -22.15
C ASN A 104 22.13 -1.40 -21.70
N ALA A 105 23.45 -1.49 -21.58
CA ALA A 105 24.13 -2.72 -21.16
C ALA A 105 23.80 -3.07 -19.68
N VAL A 106 23.79 -2.03 -18.83
CA VAL A 106 23.43 -2.16 -17.42
C VAL A 106 21.97 -2.58 -17.26
N GLN A 107 21.04 -1.90 -17.94
CA GLN A 107 19.60 -2.17 -17.87
C GLN A 107 19.26 -3.59 -18.35
N GLN A 108 19.90 -4.06 -19.44
CA GLN A 108 19.75 -5.44 -19.94
C GLN A 108 20.23 -6.52 -18.96
N THR A 109 20.95 -6.14 -17.92
CA THR A 109 21.43 -7.04 -16.86
C THR A 109 20.64 -6.86 -15.57
N ALA A 110 20.41 -5.63 -15.15
CA ALA A 110 19.74 -5.29 -13.89
C ALA A 110 18.24 -5.61 -13.91
N VAL A 111 17.51 -5.31 -15.00
CA VAL A 111 16.05 -5.51 -15.08
C VAL A 111 15.67 -7.00 -14.97
N PRO A 112 16.31 -7.94 -15.70
CA PRO A 112 16.03 -9.37 -15.53
C PRO A 112 16.30 -9.88 -14.11
N LEU A 113 17.37 -9.43 -13.47
CA LEU A 113 17.71 -9.84 -12.09
C LEU A 113 16.71 -9.27 -11.08
N LEU A 114 16.28 -8.02 -11.26
CA LEU A 114 15.23 -7.39 -10.46
C LEU A 114 13.92 -8.19 -10.57
N TYR A 115 13.52 -8.54 -11.79
CA TYR A 115 12.31 -9.32 -12.06
C TYR A 115 12.38 -10.75 -11.51
N LEU A 116 13.43 -11.50 -11.83
CA LEU A 116 13.53 -12.94 -11.54
C LEU A 116 13.85 -13.25 -10.08
N ALA A 117 14.57 -12.36 -9.40
CA ALA A 117 15.13 -12.65 -8.08
C ALA A 117 14.76 -11.61 -7.02
N HIS A 118 15.04 -10.32 -7.26
CA HIS A 118 15.04 -9.33 -6.18
C HIS A 118 13.64 -8.87 -5.79
N SER A 119 12.73 -8.74 -6.76
CA SER A 119 11.32 -8.37 -6.53
C SER A 119 10.58 -9.36 -5.62
N ARG A 120 11.03 -10.61 -5.54
CA ARG A 120 10.45 -11.68 -4.72
C ARG A 120 10.86 -11.62 -3.26
N ARG A 121 11.78 -10.72 -2.90
CA ARG A 121 12.24 -10.52 -1.53
C ARG A 121 11.73 -9.17 -1.07
N TRP A 122 10.69 -9.17 -0.23
CA TRP A 122 10.03 -7.94 0.20
C TRP A 122 11.01 -6.92 0.82
N ALA A 123 12.00 -7.38 1.60
CA ALA A 123 13.04 -6.49 2.15
C ALA A 123 13.74 -5.66 1.06
N LEU A 124 14.12 -6.27 -0.07
CA LEU A 124 14.77 -5.57 -1.18
C LEU A 124 13.77 -4.74 -1.99
N ALA A 125 12.58 -5.30 -2.26
CA ALA A 125 11.53 -4.60 -2.98
C ALA A 125 11.11 -3.31 -2.25
N ARG A 126 11.01 -3.36 -0.92
CA ARG A 126 10.70 -2.22 -0.06
C ARG A 126 11.74 -1.11 -0.21
N GLU A 127 13.02 -1.42 -0.08
CA GLU A 127 14.09 -0.40 -0.21
C GLU A 127 14.16 0.16 -1.64
N PHE A 128 13.92 -0.68 -2.65
CA PHE A 128 13.80 -0.23 -4.04
C PHE A 128 12.66 0.77 -4.23
N ILE A 129 11.47 0.50 -3.68
CA ILE A 129 10.32 1.42 -3.75
C ILE A 129 10.65 2.72 -3.03
N LEU A 130 11.22 2.63 -1.81
CA LEU A 130 11.59 3.81 -1.02
C LEU A 130 12.61 4.71 -1.73
N GLY A 131 13.52 4.10 -2.50
CA GLY A 131 14.48 4.79 -3.36
C GLY A 131 13.89 5.38 -4.65
N GLY A 132 12.58 5.31 -4.87
CA GLY A 132 11.93 5.83 -6.08
C GLY A 132 12.01 4.90 -7.29
N GLY A 133 12.34 3.61 -7.07
CA GLY A 133 12.49 2.62 -8.13
C GLY A 133 11.23 2.39 -8.97
N LEU A 134 10.03 2.59 -8.40
CA LEU A 134 8.77 2.50 -9.15
C LEU A 134 8.70 3.52 -10.29
N ALA A 135 9.21 4.75 -10.09
CA ALA A 135 9.23 5.76 -11.14
C ALA A 135 10.14 5.33 -12.30
N SER A 136 11.32 4.77 -11.99
CA SER A 136 12.20 4.19 -13.00
C SER A 136 11.55 3.03 -13.75
N LEU A 137 10.75 2.17 -13.08
CA LEU A 137 9.99 1.11 -13.76
C LEU A 137 8.92 1.67 -14.70
N VAL A 138 8.23 2.75 -14.33
CA VAL A 138 7.21 3.36 -15.20
C VAL A 138 7.82 3.83 -16.53
N THR A 139 9.06 4.33 -16.54
CA THR A 139 9.74 4.69 -17.80
C THR A 139 9.97 3.50 -18.73
N LEU A 140 9.96 2.28 -18.21
CA LEU A 140 10.13 1.04 -18.96
C LEU A 140 8.81 0.46 -19.48
N VAL A 141 7.66 0.90 -18.96
CA VAL A 141 6.32 0.39 -19.32
C VAL A 141 5.98 0.64 -20.81
N THR A 142 6.62 1.62 -21.44
CA THR A 142 6.47 1.91 -22.88
C THR A 142 7.74 1.66 -23.68
N HIS A 143 8.72 0.92 -23.12
CA HIS A 143 10.02 0.70 -23.74
C HIS A 143 9.93 -0.08 -25.07
N GLU A 144 10.74 0.25 -26.08
CA GLU A 144 10.70 -0.39 -27.40
C GLU A 144 11.00 -1.90 -27.35
N ASN A 145 11.97 -2.28 -26.52
CA ASN A 145 12.25 -3.69 -26.24
C ASN A 145 11.14 -4.30 -25.37
N LEU A 146 10.29 -5.12 -26.00
CA LEU A 146 9.15 -5.79 -25.36
C LEU A 146 9.55 -6.72 -24.20
N TYR A 147 10.76 -7.27 -24.22
CA TYR A 147 11.26 -8.13 -23.12
C TYR A 147 11.54 -7.31 -21.85
N LEU A 148 12.17 -6.13 -21.98
CA LEU A 148 12.39 -5.25 -20.83
C LEU A 148 11.07 -4.65 -20.34
N ARG A 149 10.18 -4.31 -21.28
CA ARG A 149 8.83 -3.83 -20.98
C ARG A 149 8.06 -4.83 -20.13
N SER A 150 8.01 -6.10 -20.54
CA SER A 150 7.27 -7.13 -19.81
C SER A 150 7.84 -7.35 -18.41
N GLN A 151 9.16 -7.42 -18.28
CA GLN A 151 9.80 -7.56 -16.98
C GLN A 151 9.53 -6.37 -16.06
N ALA A 152 9.50 -5.15 -16.59
CA ALA A 152 9.21 -3.97 -15.80
C ALA A 152 7.76 -3.98 -15.28
N VAL A 153 6.79 -4.27 -16.14
CA VAL A 153 5.37 -4.35 -15.76
C VAL A 153 5.14 -5.47 -14.74
N GLU A 154 5.69 -6.67 -14.96
CA GLU A 154 5.53 -7.79 -14.04
C GLU A 154 6.20 -7.53 -12.69
N THR A 155 7.37 -6.86 -12.69
CA THR A 155 8.05 -6.41 -11.47
C THR A 155 7.21 -5.39 -10.72
N PHE A 156 6.66 -4.39 -11.42
CA PHE A 156 5.78 -3.39 -10.82
C PHE A 156 4.57 -4.07 -10.18
N SER A 157 3.93 -5.01 -10.89
CA SER A 157 2.78 -5.75 -10.39
C SER A 157 3.13 -6.62 -9.16
N ALA A 158 4.28 -7.30 -9.16
CA ALA A 158 4.75 -8.09 -8.03
C ALA A 158 4.98 -7.26 -6.76
N MET A 159 5.31 -5.98 -6.91
CA MET A 159 5.54 -5.03 -5.81
C MET A 159 4.27 -4.26 -5.38
N THR A 160 3.20 -4.32 -6.18
CA THR A 160 1.98 -3.55 -5.97
C THR A 160 0.75 -4.45 -5.85
N ASP A 161 0.00 -4.65 -6.94
CA ASP A 161 -1.30 -5.31 -6.93
C ASP A 161 -1.25 -6.81 -6.57
N ARG A 162 -0.09 -7.47 -6.73
CA ARG A 162 0.13 -8.88 -6.34
C ARG A 162 0.96 -9.05 -5.08
N CYS A 163 1.33 -7.96 -4.40
CA CYS A 163 2.17 -8.07 -3.22
C CYS A 163 1.34 -8.44 -1.99
N GLU A 164 1.64 -9.58 -1.36
CA GLU A 164 0.96 -10.03 -0.12
C GLU A 164 1.63 -9.45 1.14
N ASP A 165 2.88 -8.98 1.03
CA ASP A 165 3.67 -8.46 2.16
C ASP A 165 3.28 -7.02 2.57
N VAL A 166 2.50 -6.32 1.75
CA VAL A 166 2.05 -4.95 2.02
C VAL A 166 0.58 -4.78 1.71
N ASP A 167 -0.17 -4.31 2.71
CA ASP A 167 -1.50 -3.78 2.49
C ASP A 167 -1.39 -2.29 2.11
N TRP A 168 -1.55 -2.01 0.82
CA TRP A 168 -1.50 -0.66 0.28
C TRP A 168 -2.66 0.23 0.75
N LEU A 169 -3.77 -0.36 1.20
CA LEU A 169 -4.91 0.37 1.79
C LEU A 169 -4.72 0.62 3.28
N ASP A 170 -3.79 -0.09 3.92
CA ASP A 170 -3.42 0.23 5.30
C ASP A 170 -2.72 1.59 5.31
N VAL A 171 -3.20 2.45 6.20
CA VAL A 171 -2.79 3.84 6.39
C VAL A 171 -1.85 4.02 7.57
N ASP A 172 -1.43 2.92 8.20
CA ASP A 172 -0.41 2.91 9.24
C ASP A 172 0.85 3.68 8.80
N ASP A 173 1.50 4.34 9.76
CA ASP A 173 2.68 5.19 9.53
C ASP A 173 3.86 4.42 8.92
N ALA A 174 3.96 3.11 9.20
CA ALA A 174 5.05 2.25 8.75
C ALA A 174 5.20 2.22 7.21
N ASN A 175 4.08 2.36 6.49
CA ASN A 175 4.02 2.31 5.03
C ASN A 175 3.78 3.68 4.38
N GLU A 176 3.75 4.76 5.17
CA GLU A 176 3.47 6.10 4.64
C GLU A 176 4.46 6.51 3.55
N LYS A 177 5.76 6.27 3.76
CA LYS A 177 6.79 6.58 2.78
C LYS A 177 6.62 5.78 1.48
N LEU A 178 6.21 4.51 1.57
CA LEU A 178 5.92 3.69 0.39
C LEU A 178 4.72 4.24 -0.39
N ARG A 179 3.64 4.58 0.32
CA ARG A 179 2.44 5.20 -0.28
C ARG A 179 2.76 6.52 -0.96
N ARG A 180 3.61 7.37 -0.36
CA ARG A 180 4.07 8.62 -0.98
C ARG A 180 4.82 8.37 -2.30
N GLN A 181 5.69 7.37 -2.35
CA GLN A 181 6.39 7.00 -3.60
C GLN A 181 5.42 6.55 -4.69
N LEU A 182 4.43 5.72 -4.36
CA LEU A 182 3.41 5.26 -5.32
C LEU A 182 2.48 6.40 -5.78
N PHE A 183 2.09 7.30 -4.87
CA PHE A 183 1.25 8.45 -5.20
C PHE A 183 1.99 9.45 -6.10
N GLY A 184 3.29 9.66 -5.85
CA GLY A 184 4.13 10.58 -6.63
C GLY A 184 4.26 10.24 -8.12
N LEU A 185 3.92 9.01 -8.53
CA LEU A 185 4.02 8.56 -9.92
C LEU A 185 3.12 9.32 -10.89
N SER A 186 1.99 9.87 -10.44
CA SER A 186 1.14 10.71 -11.29
C SER A 186 1.84 12.02 -11.67
N ALA A 187 2.62 12.59 -10.76
CA ALA A 187 3.35 13.83 -10.96
C ALA A 187 4.69 13.62 -11.69
N SER A 188 5.40 12.53 -11.40
CA SER A 188 6.77 12.33 -11.90
C SER A 188 6.85 11.71 -13.30
N CYS A 189 5.91 10.83 -13.67
CA CYS A 189 6.06 10.01 -14.88
C CYS A 189 4.74 9.64 -15.59
N ASP A 190 3.61 10.25 -15.20
CA ASP A 190 2.28 10.00 -15.77
C ASP A 190 1.98 8.50 -15.97
N ILE A 191 1.93 7.78 -14.86
CA ILE A 191 1.69 6.33 -14.83
C ILE A 191 0.42 5.93 -15.60
N VAL A 192 -0.63 6.75 -15.57
CA VAL A 192 -1.88 6.45 -16.28
C VAL A 192 -1.65 6.42 -17.78
N LYS A 193 -0.95 7.42 -18.34
CA LYS A 193 -0.61 7.44 -19.76
C LYS A 193 0.28 6.27 -20.16
N ALA A 194 1.28 5.93 -19.34
CA ALA A 194 2.18 4.81 -19.61
C ALA A 194 1.44 3.46 -19.69
N LEU A 195 0.52 3.21 -18.75
CA LEU A 195 -0.30 1.99 -18.71
C LEU A 195 -1.29 1.93 -19.88
N LEU A 196 -1.97 3.04 -20.19
CA LEU A 196 -2.89 3.12 -21.33
C LEU A 196 -2.19 2.93 -22.69
N GLY A 197 -0.90 3.29 -22.78
CA GLY A 197 -0.08 3.09 -23.97
C GLY A 197 0.13 1.61 -24.35
N ASN A 198 -0.27 0.66 -23.50
CA ASN A 198 -0.13 -0.77 -23.75
C ASN A 198 -1.39 -1.44 -24.33
N MET A 199 -2.43 -0.67 -24.69
CA MET A 199 -3.62 -1.22 -25.35
C MET A 199 -3.30 -1.85 -26.71
N LYS A 200 -2.37 -1.28 -27.48
CA LYS A 200 -1.99 -1.73 -28.82
C LYS A 200 -0.50 -2.09 -28.86
N GLY A 201 -0.16 -3.19 -29.53
CA GLY A 201 1.24 -3.57 -29.76
C GLY A 201 2.03 -3.89 -28.48
N SER A 202 1.35 -4.46 -27.47
CA SER A 202 2.02 -4.97 -26.27
C SER A 202 2.50 -6.41 -26.46
N TYR A 203 3.22 -6.92 -25.46
CA TYR A 203 3.62 -8.33 -25.38
C TYR A 203 2.41 -9.19 -24.94
N PRO A 204 2.47 -10.54 -25.07
CA PRO A 204 1.37 -11.42 -24.67
C PRO A 204 0.92 -11.15 -23.22
N ASN A 205 -0.38 -10.91 -23.00
CA ASN A 205 -0.98 -10.53 -21.71
C ASN A 205 -0.50 -9.19 -21.12
N GLY A 206 0.26 -8.40 -21.86
CA GLY A 206 0.78 -7.11 -21.39
C GLY A 206 -0.31 -6.06 -21.20
N GLY A 207 -1.28 -6.03 -22.11
CA GLY A 207 -2.45 -5.16 -22.01
C GLY A 207 -3.24 -5.42 -20.72
N PHE A 208 -3.60 -6.68 -20.48
CA PHE A 208 -4.28 -7.10 -19.25
C PHE A 208 -3.51 -6.76 -17.97
N SER A 209 -2.19 -6.99 -17.96
CA SER A 209 -1.34 -6.69 -16.79
C SER A 209 -1.29 -5.20 -16.50
N CYS A 210 -1.14 -4.36 -17.53
CA CYS A 210 -1.18 -2.91 -17.37
C CYS A 210 -2.56 -2.42 -16.89
N LEU A 211 -3.63 -3.02 -17.39
CA LEU A 211 -5.00 -2.67 -17.01
C LEU A 211 -5.30 -3.04 -15.55
N ARG A 212 -4.76 -4.17 -15.06
CA ARG A 212 -4.82 -4.55 -13.64
C ARG A 212 -4.08 -3.56 -12.74
N ILE A 213 -2.86 -3.16 -13.12
CA ILE A 213 -2.11 -2.14 -12.38
C ILE A 213 -2.89 -0.82 -12.38
N LEU A 214 -3.49 -0.44 -13.51
CA LEU A 214 -4.32 0.76 -13.61
C LEU A 214 -5.56 0.66 -12.71
N ALA A 215 -6.26 -0.48 -12.71
CA ALA A 215 -7.40 -0.75 -11.85
C ALA A 215 -7.05 -0.60 -10.36
N PHE A 216 -5.95 -1.22 -9.96
CA PHE A 216 -5.39 -1.12 -8.62
C PHE A 216 -5.09 0.34 -8.27
N TRP A 217 -4.30 1.03 -9.11
CA TRP A 217 -3.86 2.39 -8.85
C TRP A 217 -5.04 3.36 -8.74
N LEU A 218 -6.00 3.31 -9.67
CA LEU A 218 -7.20 4.17 -9.64
C LEU A 218 -8.06 3.90 -8.41
N SER A 219 -8.27 2.63 -8.06
CA SER A 219 -9.05 2.24 -6.89
C SER A 219 -8.36 2.66 -5.59
N TRP A 220 -7.05 2.50 -5.51
CA TRP A 220 -6.21 2.90 -4.39
C TRP A 220 -6.20 4.42 -4.19
N VAL A 221 -5.98 5.19 -5.28
CA VAL A 221 -6.04 6.66 -5.24
C VAL A 221 -7.42 7.13 -4.77
N ARG A 222 -8.47 6.57 -5.37
CA ARG A 222 -9.86 6.87 -4.99
C ARG A 222 -10.14 6.57 -3.53
N ALA A 223 -9.62 5.47 -2.99
CA ALA A 223 -9.88 5.05 -1.61
C ALA A 223 -9.17 5.93 -0.58
N LEU A 224 -7.94 6.36 -0.85
CA LEU A 224 -7.09 7.02 0.16
C LEU A 224 -6.98 8.54 0.01
N TYR A 225 -7.10 9.07 -1.21
CA TYR A 225 -6.78 10.48 -1.50
C TYR A 225 -7.97 11.29 -2.04
N CYS A 226 -9.12 10.66 -2.29
CA CYS A 226 -10.32 11.34 -2.77
C CYS A 226 -11.38 11.45 -1.67
N PRO A 227 -11.87 12.66 -1.35
CA PRO A 227 -13.03 12.85 -0.47
C PRO A 227 -14.23 12.03 -0.97
N GLU A 228 -14.96 11.42 -0.02
CA GLU A 228 -16.12 10.57 -0.31
C GLU A 228 -15.85 9.42 -1.30
N ARG A 229 -14.58 9.06 -1.52
CA ARG A 229 -14.14 8.10 -2.55
C ARG A 229 -14.64 8.44 -3.95
N LYS A 230 -14.73 9.74 -4.27
CA LYS A 230 -15.13 10.24 -5.59
C LYS A 230 -13.89 10.67 -6.38
N LEU A 231 -13.51 9.87 -7.38
CA LEU A 231 -12.44 10.20 -8.32
C LEU A 231 -13.05 10.48 -9.70
N ARG A 232 -12.78 11.68 -10.24
CA ARG A 232 -13.20 12.06 -11.60
C ARG A 232 -12.01 11.90 -12.56
N LEU A 233 -12.19 11.10 -13.60
CA LEU A 233 -11.17 10.93 -14.63
C LEU A 233 -11.34 11.99 -15.73
N SER A 234 -10.24 12.26 -16.45
CA SER A 234 -10.30 13.12 -17.63
C SER A 234 -11.05 12.42 -18.77
N GLN A 235 -11.65 13.19 -19.67
CA GLN A 235 -12.36 12.64 -20.83
C GLN A 235 -11.46 11.73 -21.68
N LYS A 236 -10.18 12.11 -21.86
CA LYS A 236 -9.18 11.30 -22.59
C LYS A 236 -8.99 9.90 -22.00
N VAL A 237 -8.99 9.79 -20.67
CA VAL A 237 -8.83 8.50 -19.97
C VAL A 237 -10.12 7.66 -20.09
N LEU A 238 -11.29 8.29 -19.95
CA LEU A 238 -12.58 7.61 -20.13
C LEU A 238 -12.75 7.08 -21.56
N ASP A 239 -12.39 7.88 -22.56
CA ASP A 239 -12.44 7.48 -23.97
C ASP A 239 -11.48 6.32 -24.25
N ALA A 240 -10.27 6.34 -23.68
CA ALA A 240 -9.31 5.25 -23.79
C ALA A 240 -9.83 3.94 -23.18
N LEU A 241 -10.42 3.97 -21.98
CA LEU A 241 -11.02 2.79 -21.35
C LEU A 241 -12.21 2.24 -22.16
N LYS A 242 -13.03 3.15 -22.72
CA LYS A 242 -14.14 2.79 -23.60
C LYS A 242 -13.65 2.11 -24.87
N GLU A 243 -12.64 2.67 -25.54
CA GLU A 243 -12.02 2.07 -26.72
C GLU A 243 -11.46 0.68 -26.38
N TRP A 244 -10.73 0.56 -25.26
CA TRP A 244 -10.15 -0.70 -24.82
C TRP A 244 -11.21 -1.79 -24.56
N SER A 245 -12.38 -1.41 -24.02
CA SER A 245 -13.47 -2.36 -23.72
C SER A 245 -14.09 -3.04 -24.94
N VAL A 246 -13.92 -2.46 -26.13
CA VAL A 246 -14.45 -2.99 -27.40
C VAL A 246 -13.34 -3.33 -28.39
N TYR A 247 -12.09 -3.27 -27.97
CA TYR A 247 -10.95 -3.51 -28.85
C TYR A 247 -10.84 -5.01 -29.19
N GLU A 248 -10.95 -5.34 -30.48
CA GLU A 248 -10.89 -6.75 -30.94
C GLU A 248 -9.50 -7.39 -30.78
N GLY A 249 -8.45 -6.58 -30.56
CA GLY A 249 -7.07 -7.05 -30.41
C GLY A 249 -6.64 -7.37 -28.97
N VAL A 250 -7.59 -7.50 -28.02
CA VAL A 250 -7.29 -7.89 -26.64
C VAL A 250 -6.75 -9.31 -26.54
N SER A 251 -5.90 -9.58 -25.52
CA SER A 251 -5.28 -10.91 -25.35
C SER A 251 -6.28 -11.95 -24.85
N CYS A 252 -7.26 -11.52 -24.04
CA CYS A 252 -8.29 -12.39 -23.47
C CYS A 252 -9.58 -11.62 -23.22
N LYS A 253 -10.67 -12.35 -22.94
CA LYS A 253 -11.99 -11.74 -22.67
C LYS A 253 -11.98 -10.97 -21.36
N GLU A 254 -11.26 -11.45 -20.35
CA GLU A 254 -11.11 -10.81 -19.05
C GLU A 254 -10.50 -9.41 -19.15
N GLU A 255 -9.65 -9.17 -20.16
CA GLU A 255 -9.08 -7.85 -20.43
C GLU A 255 -10.14 -6.84 -20.86
N ALA A 256 -10.97 -7.19 -21.85
CA ALA A 256 -12.07 -6.35 -22.31
C ALA A 256 -13.12 -6.14 -21.20
N ASP A 257 -13.45 -7.19 -20.45
CA ASP A 257 -14.40 -7.14 -19.35
C ASP A 257 -13.89 -6.22 -18.22
N LEU A 258 -12.60 -6.29 -17.86
CA LEU A 258 -12.01 -5.39 -16.87
C LEU A 258 -12.02 -3.93 -17.35
N ALA A 259 -11.70 -3.68 -18.63
CA ALA A 259 -11.71 -2.33 -19.19
C ALA A 259 -13.12 -1.73 -19.15
N LYS A 260 -14.12 -2.55 -19.46
CA LYS A 260 -15.53 -2.19 -19.36
C LYS A 260 -15.94 -1.87 -17.93
N ILE A 261 -15.57 -2.71 -16.95
CA ILE A 261 -15.87 -2.47 -15.53
C ILE A 261 -15.27 -1.14 -15.07
N LEU A 262 -14.02 -0.85 -15.43
CA LEU A 262 -13.37 0.42 -15.08
C LEU A 262 -14.08 1.61 -15.74
N PHE A 263 -14.41 1.51 -17.03
CA PHE A 263 -15.16 2.55 -17.72
C PHE A 263 -16.52 2.81 -17.04
N ASP A 264 -17.31 1.76 -16.82
CA ASP A 264 -18.66 1.87 -16.23
C ASP A 264 -18.63 2.41 -14.79
N ASP A 265 -17.58 2.11 -14.01
CA ASP A 265 -17.42 2.60 -12.64
C ASP A 265 -17.01 4.08 -12.60
N PHE A 266 -15.99 4.47 -13.38
CA PHE A 266 -15.46 5.84 -13.37
C PHE A 266 -16.22 6.83 -14.25
N ASN A 267 -17.10 6.37 -15.15
CA ASN A 267 -17.96 7.22 -15.99
C ASN A 267 -19.29 7.60 -15.30
N ARG A 268 -19.52 7.19 -14.04
CA ARG A 268 -20.73 7.58 -13.27
C ARG A 268 -20.75 9.05 -12.89
N LEU A 269 -19.57 9.66 -12.80
CA LEU A 269 -19.39 11.08 -12.52
C LEU A 269 -19.02 11.81 -13.82
N PRO A 270 -19.39 13.09 -13.97
CA PRO A 270 -18.96 13.86 -15.13
C PRO A 270 -17.43 13.94 -15.19
N ALA A 271 -16.88 13.88 -16.40
CA ALA A 271 -15.44 13.99 -16.64
C ALA A 271 -14.87 15.24 -15.96
N ALA A 272 -13.64 15.15 -15.44
CA ALA A 272 -12.97 16.30 -14.84
C ALA A 272 -12.80 17.43 -15.89
N PRO A 273 -13.04 18.70 -15.52
CA PRO A 273 -12.96 19.82 -16.46
C PRO A 273 -11.54 19.93 -17.02
N SER A 274 -11.39 20.15 -18.31
CA SER A 274 -10.09 20.37 -18.93
C SER A 274 -9.51 21.72 -18.49
N PRO A 275 -8.19 21.84 -18.25
CA PRO A 275 -7.56 23.10 -17.85
C PRO A 275 -7.63 24.22 -18.91
N GLU A 276 -8.23 23.95 -20.09
CA GLU A 276 -8.38 24.88 -21.21
C GLU A 276 -9.78 25.53 -21.31
N SER A 277 -10.71 25.22 -20.39
CA SER A 277 -12.05 25.86 -20.39
C SER A 277 -12.07 27.05 -19.41
N PRO A 278 -12.43 28.28 -19.83
CA PRO A 278 -12.52 29.40 -18.90
C PRO A 278 -13.68 29.17 -17.91
N PRO A 279 -13.51 29.52 -16.62
CA PRO A 279 -14.56 29.36 -15.63
C PRO A 279 -15.66 30.40 -15.86
N GLN A 280 -16.90 29.93 -16.00
CA GLN A 280 -18.04 30.78 -15.68
C GLN A 280 -18.18 30.80 -14.16
N GLY A 281 -17.69 31.88 -13.54
CA GLY A 281 -18.06 32.28 -12.19
C GLY A 281 -17.03 31.99 -11.08
N GLU A 282 -16.50 33.08 -10.55
CA GLU A 282 -15.80 33.26 -9.26
C GLU A 282 -14.29 32.99 -9.19
N ALA A 283 -13.61 33.95 -8.54
CA ALA A 283 -12.23 34.32 -8.72
C ALA A 283 -11.31 33.82 -7.60
N ALA A 284 -10.09 33.40 -7.94
CA ALA A 284 -8.82 34.05 -7.54
C ALA A 284 -7.57 33.18 -7.82
N ALA A 285 -6.58 33.80 -8.51
CA ALA A 285 -5.12 33.59 -8.55
C ALA A 285 -4.54 32.15 -8.62
N GLY A 286 -3.67 31.75 -9.57
CA GLY A 286 -2.71 32.44 -10.43
C GLY A 286 -1.31 31.81 -10.27
N GLY A 287 -0.86 30.98 -11.21
CA GLY A 287 0.50 30.41 -11.29
C GLY A 287 0.64 29.38 -12.44
N PRO A 288 1.77 29.32 -13.19
CA PRO A 288 1.74 28.85 -14.58
C PRO A 288 2.17 27.39 -14.79
N GLY A 289 1.63 26.77 -15.84
CA GLY A 289 2.41 25.90 -16.72
C GLY A 289 1.98 24.44 -16.86
N GLY A 290 1.16 24.18 -17.90
CA GLY A 290 1.32 23.06 -18.84
C GLY A 290 1.53 21.64 -18.30
N GLY A 291 0.44 20.87 -18.22
CA GLY A 291 0.48 19.41 -18.12
C GLY A 291 -0.86 18.83 -18.55
N HIS A 292 -0.92 18.18 -19.70
CA HIS A 292 -2.07 17.36 -20.07
C HIS A 292 -2.06 16.09 -19.22
N GLY A 293 -2.78 16.09 -18.10
CA GLY A 293 -2.97 14.92 -17.25
C GLY A 293 -3.81 15.29 -16.04
N LEU A 294 -4.99 14.65 -15.91
CA LEU A 294 -5.85 14.64 -14.72
C LEU A 294 -6.06 16.01 -14.01
N CYS A 295 -7.23 16.65 -14.21
CA CYS A 295 -7.67 17.69 -13.29
C CYS A 295 -8.05 17.08 -11.95
N LEU A 296 -7.08 17.00 -11.04
CA LEU A 296 -7.29 16.80 -9.61
C LEU A 296 -7.79 18.12 -8.99
N GLU A 297 -8.96 18.60 -9.39
CA GLU A 297 -9.66 19.63 -8.61
C GLU A 297 -10.10 18.98 -7.29
N GLY A 298 -9.33 19.21 -6.24
CA GLY A 298 -9.62 18.76 -4.88
C GLY A 298 -8.59 17.84 -4.23
N ALA A 299 -7.52 17.43 -4.92
CA ALA A 299 -6.38 16.80 -4.25
C ALA A 299 -5.54 17.87 -3.54
N LYS A 300 -6.08 18.41 -2.45
CA LYS A 300 -5.24 19.05 -1.44
C LYS A 300 -4.41 17.93 -0.80
N GLU A 301 -3.15 18.20 -0.47
CA GLU A 301 -2.30 17.35 0.41
C GLU A 301 -2.88 17.19 1.84
N GLY A 302 -4.17 17.45 2.07
CA GLY A 302 -4.84 17.29 3.35
C GLY A 302 -5.58 15.96 3.40
N GLY A 303 -5.09 15.02 4.21
CA GLY A 303 -5.83 13.79 4.53
C GLY A 303 -7.25 14.07 5.06
N LEU A 304 -8.11 13.05 5.07
CA LEU A 304 -9.49 13.07 5.61
C LEU A 304 -9.59 13.89 6.91
N SER A 305 -10.56 14.79 7.03
CA SER A 305 -10.75 15.58 8.26
C SER A 305 -11.11 14.67 9.44
N VAL A 306 -10.95 15.15 10.68
CA VAL A 306 -11.37 14.40 11.88
C VAL A 306 -12.87 14.04 11.79
N GLU A 307 -13.69 14.95 11.29
CA GLU A 307 -15.13 14.74 11.10
C GLU A 307 -15.43 13.63 10.07
N ASP A 308 -14.72 13.60 8.94
CA ASP A 308 -14.89 12.54 7.93
C ASP A 308 -14.54 11.16 8.49
N LEU A 309 -13.44 11.08 9.24
CA LEU A 309 -13.02 9.84 9.91
C LEU A 309 -14.02 9.40 10.97
N ARG A 310 -14.61 10.34 11.70
CA ARG A 310 -15.67 10.06 12.68
C ARG A 310 -16.92 9.48 12.01
N LEU A 311 -17.35 10.04 10.89
CA LEU A 311 -18.51 9.56 10.13
C LEU A 311 -18.26 8.17 9.54
N GLU A 312 -17.09 7.93 8.96
CA GLU A 312 -16.69 6.62 8.44
C GLU A 312 -16.65 5.56 9.56
N GLY A 313 -16.03 5.90 10.71
CA GLY A 313 -16.01 5.01 11.87
C GLY A 313 -17.41 4.70 12.40
N ASN A 314 -18.35 5.64 12.31
CA ASN A 314 -19.75 5.42 12.72
C ASN A 314 -20.44 4.41 11.78
N ALA A 315 -20.22 4.54 10.47
CA ALA A 315 -20.77 3.60 9.49
C ALA A 315 -20.24 2.17 9.73
N GLN A 316 -18.94 2.03 10.00
CA GLN A 316 -18.31 0.74 10.30
C GLN A 316 -18.83 0.14 11.62
N LEU A 317 -19.04 0.96 12.66
CA LEU A 317 -19.68 0.50 13.89
C LEU A 317 -21.10 -0.02 13.65
N GLN A 318 -21.88 0.66 12.82
CA GLN A 318 -23.24 0.24 12.46
C GLN A 318 -23.25 -1.04 11.62
N ALA A 319 -22.24 -1.23 10.76
CA ALA A 319 -22.05 -2.46 9.98
C ALA A 319 -21.57 -3.66 10.82
N GLY A 320 -21.11 -3.43 12.06
CA GLY A 320 -20.55 -4.47 12.93
C GLY A 320 -19.07 -4.75 12.67
N ASP A 321 -18.40 -3.96 11.84
CA ASP A 321 -16.97 -4.08 11.52
C ASP A 321 -16.12 -3.42 12.62
N PHE A 322 -16.19 -3.96 13.85
CA PHE A 322 -15.57 -3.35 15.04
C PHE A 322 -14.06 -3.17 14.93
N LYS A 323 -13.37 -4.10 14.23
CA LYS A 323 -11.91 -4.02 13.99
C LYS A 323 -11.54 -2.85 13.08
N LEU A 324 -12.33 -2.65 12.02
CA LEU A 324 -12.12 -1.53 11.11
C LEU A 324 -12.49 -0.21 11.77
N ALA A 325 -13.60 -0.19 12.53
CA ALA A 325 -14.02 0.97 13.31
C ALA A 325 -12.95 1.40 14.32
N GLU A 326 -12.34 0.48 15.08
CA GLU A 326 -11.24 0.80 16.00
C GLU A 326 -10.06 1.47 15.27
N LYS A 327 -9.66 0.91 14.12
CA LYS A 327 -8.59 1.50 13.29
C LYS A 327 -8.97 2.92 12.84
N THR A 328 -10.17 3.10 12.31
CA THR A 328 -10.64 4.41 11.81
C THR A 328 -10.69 5.47 12.91
N TYR A 329 -11.24 5.14 14.09
CA TYR A 329 -11.23 6.09 15.21
C TYR A 329 -9.84 6.35 15.76
N THR A 330 -8.93 5.39 15.72
CA THR A 330 -7.54 5.62 16.14
C THR A 330 -6.86 6.69 15.28
N ARG A 331 -7.13 6.67 13.97
CA ARG A 331 -6.68 7.73 13.06
C ARG A 331 -7.35 9.06 13.36
N ALA A 332 -8.65 9.08 13.62
CA ALA A 332 -9.40 10.28 13.96
C ALA A 332 -8.83 10.96 15.22
N VAL A 333 -8.57 10.16 16.27
CA VAL A 333 -7.97 10.61 17.53
C VAL A 333 -6.57 11.17 17.28
N LYS A 334 -5.69 10.44 16.59
CA LYS A 334 -4.32 10.92 16.30
C LYS A 334 -4.35 12.25 15.56
N LYS A 335 -5.16 12.34 14.49
CA LYS A 335 -5.29 13.57 13.72
C LYS A 335 -5.83 14.73 14.55
N SER A 336 -6.80 14.47 15.43
CA SER A 336 -7.33 15.52 16.32
C SER A 336 -6.29 16.02 17.33
N VAL A 337 -5.34 15.18 17.74
CA VAL A 337 -4.21 15.58 18.59
C VAL A 337 -3.19 16.41 17.79
N ASP A 338 -2.89 15.98 16.56
CA ASP A 338 -1.98 16.69 15.66
C ASP A 338 -2.51 18.10 15.31
N GLU A 339 -3.81 18.22 15.02
CA GLU A 339 -4.49 19.50 14.76
C GLU A 339 -4.49 20.44 15.98
N ALA A 340 -4.46 19.87 17.19
CA ALA A 340 -4.35 20.60 18.45
C ALA A 340 -2.89 20.93 18.85
N GLY A 341 -1.93 20.75 17.95
CA GLY A 341 -0.51 21.06 18.21
C GLY A 341 0.21 20.00 19.06
N GLY A 342 -0.31 18.78 19.14
CA GLY A 342 0.32 17.66 19.86
C GLY A 342 0.07 17.64 21.37
N GLU A 343 -0.62 18.62 21.92
CA GLU A 343 -0.92 18.72 23.37
C GLU A 343 -2.35 18.28 23.73
N GLY A 344 -3.21 18.01 22.74
CA GLY A 344 -4.57 17.54 22.96
C GLY A 344 -4.64 16.06 23.37
N GLU A 345 -5.73 15.66 24.05
CA GLU A 345 -5.97 14.24 24.36
C GLU A 345 -6.91 13.54 23.33
N GLY A 346 -7.28 14.26 22.27
CA GLY A 346 -8.09 13.77 21.14
C GLY A 346 -9.59 14.08 21.27
N GLU A 347 -10.32 14.01 20.15
CA GLU A 347 -11.74 14.36 20.11
C GLU A 347 -12.60 13.39 20.97
N PRO A 348 -13.37 13.88 21.96
CA PRO A 348 -14.11 13.02 22.88
C PRO A 348 -15.12 12.06 22.23
N ALA A 349 -15.76 12.47 21.14
CA ALA A 349 -16.69 11.62 20.40
C ALA A 349 -15.99 10.41 19.77
N CYS A 350 -14.82 10.63 19.16
CA CYS A 350 -14.00 9.59 18.56
C CYS A 350 -13.46 8.62 19.61
N LEU A 351 -12.97 9.12 20.75
CA LEU A 351 -12.51 8.30 21.88
C LEU A 351 -13.62 7.40 22.42
N LEU A 352 -14.81 7.96 22.66
CA LEU A 352 -15.94 7.17 23.13
C LEU A 352 -16.28 6.07 22.13
N ASN A 353 -16.43 6.39 20.85
CA ASN A 353 -16.82 5.40 19.85
C ASN A 353 -15.75 4.34 19.62
N ARG A 354 -14.46 4.68 19.76
CA ARG A 354 -13.37 3.70 19.82
C ARG A 354 -13.49 2.78 21.02
N ALA A 355 -13.80 3.31 22.21
CA ALA A 355 -14.03 2.48 23.40
C ALA A 355 -15.17 1.48 23.19
N LEU A 356 -16.26 1.89 22.51
CA LEU A 356 -17.35 0.98 22.16
C LEU A 356 -16.88 -0.11 21.17
N ALA A 357 -16.13 0.26 20.12
CA ALA A 357 -15.57 -0.70 19.18
C ALA A 357 -14.72 -1.75 19.92
N ARG A 358 -13.82 -1.29 20.80
CA ARG A 358 -12.92 -2.12 21.61
C ARG A 358 -13.65 -3.09 22.54
N LEU A 359 -14.75 -2.65 23.16
CA LEU A 359 -15.61 -3.51 23.98
C LEU A 359 -16.36 -4.59 23.17
N LYS A 360 -16.55 -4.37 21.86
CA LYS A 360 -17.26 -5.27 20.95
C LYS A 360 -16.33 -6.20 20.15
N LEU A 361 -15.01 -6.02 20.25
CA LEU A 361 -14.04 -6.91 19.61
C LEU A 361 -14.10 -8.32 20.20
N THR A 362 -13.59 -9.28 19.41
CA THR A 362 -13.41 -10.67 19.83
C THR A 362 -11.96 -11.08 19.53
N PRO A 363 -11.06 -11.14 20.55
CA PRO A 363 -11.29 -10.83 21.96
C PRO A 363 -11.46 -9.32 22.21
N ALA A 364 -12.18 -8.96 23.27
CA ALA A 364 -12.43 -7.57 23.62
C ALA A 364 -11.16 -6.90 24.18
N ASN A 365 -10.94 -5.63 23.82
CA ASN A 365 -9.84 -4.82 24.34
C ASN A 365 -10.31 -3.95 25.51
N HIS A 366 -10.49 -4.56 26.67
CA HIS A 366 -11.02 -3.87 27.84
C HIS A 366 -10.09 -2.76 28.36
N GLN A 367 -8.77 -2.98 28.35
CA GLN A 367 -7.80 -1.97 28.80
C GLN A 367 -7.84 -0.72 27.91
N GLY A 368 -7.80 -0.89 26.58
CA GLY A 368 -7.86 0.25 25.67
C GLY A 368 -9.20 1.03 25.76
N ALA A 369 -10.31 0.33 26.02
CA ALA A 369 -11.60 0.99 26.26
C ALA A 369 -11.61 1.80 27.57
N LEU A 370 -10.97 1.29 28.63
CA LEU A 370 -10.81 1.98 29.91
C LEU A 370 -9.99 3.26 29.74
N ASP A 371 -8.86 3.19 29.03
CA ASP A 371 -7.97 4.33 28.79
C ASP A 371 -8.69 5.45 28.02
N ASP A 372 -9.41 5.10 26.95
CA ASP A 372 -10.22 6.05 26.18
C ASP A 372 -11.29 6.75 27.04
N CYS A 373 -11.98 5.98 27.89
CA CYS A 373 -13.00 6.55 28.78
C CYS A 373 -12.39 7.48 29.84
N ASN A 374 -11.22 7.14 30.38
CA ASN A 374 -10.53 7.97 31.37
C ASN A 374 -10.11 9.32 30.79
N ILE A 375 -9.61 9.34 29.54
CA ILE A 375 -9.31 10.59 28.82
C ILE A 375 -10.55 11.46 28.68
N VAL A 376 -11.67 10.88 28.23
CA VAL A 376 -12.93 11.63 28.07
C VAL A 376 -13.43 12.17 29.41
N ILE A 377 -13.30 11.40 30.50
CA ILE A 377 -13.74 11.84 31.83
C ILE A 377 -12.91 13.01 32.37
N LYS A 378 -11.61 13.10 32.04
CA LYS A 378 -10.77 14.25 32.45
C LYS A 378 -11.30 15.56 31.90
N THR A 379 -11.82 15.56 30.67
CA THR A 379 -12.33 16.75 29.99
C THR A 379 -13.84 16.93 30.16
N GLN A 380 -14.58 15.83 30.30
CA GLN A 380 -16.04 15.77 30.40
C GLN A 380 -16.46 14.90 31.58
N GLU A 381 -16.28 15.41 32.80
CA GLU A 381 -16.52 14.66 34.04
C GLU A 381 -17.96 14.11 34.15
N ASN A 382 -18.94 14.85 33.62
CA ASN A 382 -20.36 14.49 33.65
C ASN A 382 -20.84 13.77 32.37
N ASN A 383 -19.96 13.04 31.68
CA ASN A 383 -20.36 12.25 30.52
C ASN A 383 -20.86 10.85 30.93
N ALA A 384 -22.18 10.65 30.92
CA ALA A 384 -22.80 9.37 31.28
C ALA A 384 -22.31 8.18 30.42
N LYS A 385 -22.10 8.40 29.12
CA LYS A 385 -21.64 7.34 28.19
C LYS A 385 -20.20 6.91 28.51
N ALA A 386 -19.34 7.85 28.91
CA ALA A 386 -17.97 7.56 29.32
C ALA A 386 -17.93 6.69 30.58
N HIS A 387 -18.68 7.07 31.63
CA HIS A 387 -18.76 6.29 32.87
C HIS A 387 -19.42 4.92 32.66
N TYR A 388 -20.43 4.83 31.79
CA TYR A 388 -21.07 3.56 31.44
C TYR A 388 -20.09 2.60 30.73
N ARG A 389 -19.39 3.06 29.70
CA ARG A 389 -18.40 2.24 28.97
C ARG A 389 -17.19 1.89 29.85
N ARG A 390 -16.77 2.80 30.74
CA ARG A 390 -15.75 2.54 31.76
C ARG A 390 -16.14 1.41 32.70
N ALA A 391 -17.40 1.38 33.16
CA ALA A 391 -17.88 0.29 34.01
C ALA A 391 -17.85 -1.06 33.29
N GLN A 392 -18.24 -1.11 32.01
CA GLN A 392 -18.15 -2.32 31.18
C GLN A 392 -16.70 -2.79 30.96
N ALA A 393 -15.77 -1.84 30.77
CA ALA A 393 -14.35 -2.16 30.63
C ALA A 393 -13.76 -2.74 31.92
N LEU A 394 -14.01 -2.10 33.06
CA LEU A 394 -13.52 -2.56 34.38
C LEU A 394 -14.11 -3.91 34.77
N GLU A 395 -15.38 -4.14 34.44
CA GLU A 395 -16.02 -5.44 34.61
C GLU A 395 -15.32 -6.53 33.77
N GLY A 396 -15.02 -6.25 32.50
CA GLY A 396 -14.27 -7.18 31.65
C GLY A 396 -12.82 -7.43 32.11
N LEU A 397 -12.24 -6.52 32.88
CA LEU A 397 -10.94 -6.68 33.54
C LEU A 397 -11.03 -7.38 34.91
N GLY A 398 -12.23 -7.61 35.43
CA GLY A 398 -12.46 -8.18 36.77
C GLY A 398 -12.32 -7.18 37.93
N GLU A 399 -12.18 -5.89 37.66
CA GLU A 399 -12.03 -4.82 38.66
C GLU A 399 -13.38 -4.37 39.25
N MET A 400 -14.10 -5.31 39.87
CA MET A 400 -15.52 -5.15 40.20
C MET A 400 -15.85 -3.96 41.14
N ASP A 401 -15.00 -3.64 42.12
CA ASP A 401 -15.27 -2.50 43.01
C ASP A 401 -15.16 -1.15 42.29
N GLN A 402 -14.24 -1.05 41.32
CA GLN A 402 -14.12 0.15 40.50
C GLN A 402 -15.24 0.21 39.45
N ALA A 403 -15.60 -0.93 38.87
CA ALA A 403 -16.72 -1.06 37.95
C ALA A 403 -18.03 -0.59 38.61
N LEU A 404 -18.25 -0.96 39.88
CA LEU A 404 -19.42 -0.53 40.65
C LEU A 404 -19.47 0.98 40.83
N LYS A 405 -18.35 1.61 41.22
CA LYS A 405 -18.26 3.07 41.36
C LYS A 405 -18.52 3.81 40.05
N ALA A 406 -17.98 3.29 38.94
CA ALA A 406 -18.20 3.85 37.61
C ALA A 406 -19.67 3.71 37.17
N ALA A 407 -20.29 2.55 37.42
CA ALA A 407 -21.71 2.32 37.12
C ALA A 407 -22.63 3.21 37.98
N GLU A 408 -22.30 3.41 39.25
CA GLU A 408 -23.03 4.33 40.13
C GLU A 408 -22.96 5.77 39.62
N ARG A 409 -21.76 6.20 39.21
CA ARG A 409 -21.57 7.54 38.64
C ARG A 409 -22.36 7.72 37.35
N ALA A 410 -22.33 6.71 36.45
CA ALA A 410 -23.14 6.72 35.24
C ALA A 410 -24.63 6.86 35.55
N ARG A 411 -25.13 6.12 36.57
CA ARG A 411 -26.53 6.16 37.01
C ARG A 411 -26.95 7.51 37.57
N GLN A 412 -26.09 8.13 38.39
CA GLN A 412 -26.33 9.46 38.94
C GLN A 412 -26.47 10.52 37.83
N ILE A 413 -25.66 10.42 36.78
CA ILE A 413 -25.67 11.37 35.66
C ILE A 413 -26.84 11.09 34.70
N SER A 414 -27.17 9.83 34.43
CA SER A 414 -28.20 9.46 33.44
C SER A 414 -29.65 9.59 33.93
N GLY A 415 -29.87 9.89 35.21
CA GLY A 415 -31.21 10.19 35.74
C GLY A 415 -32.19 9.02 35.71
N GLY A 416 -31.71 7.78 35.64
CA GLY A 416 -32.55 6.58 35.68
C GLY A 416 -32.69 5.81 34.37
N ASP A 417 -31.76 5.97 33.42
CA ASP A 417 -31.66 5.13 32.21
C ASP A 417 -31.68 3.63 32.57
N GLU A 418 -32.62 2.87 32.00
CA GLU A 418 -32.82 1.44 32.25
C GLU A 418 -31.57 0.61 31.95
N THR A 419 -30.82 0.96 30.91
CA THR A 419 -29.59 0.23 30.52
C THR A 419 -28.50 0.39 31.55
N VAL A 420 -28.36 1.60 32.11
CA VAL A 420 -27.40 1.92 33.16
C VAL A 420 -27.81 1.28 34.49
N ASN A 421 -29.10 1.29 34.81
CA ASN A 421 -29.64 0.62 36.00
C ASN A 421 -29.44 -0.90 35.95
N ALA A 422 -29.63 -1.52 34.78
CA ALA A 422 -29.37 -2.94 34.57
C ALA A 422 -27.88 -3.28 34.77
N LEU A 423 -26.97 -2.47 34.20
CA LEU A 423 -25.53 -2.65 34.39
C LEU A 423 -25.13 -2.53 35.88
N TYR A 424 -25.62 -1.49 36.56
CA TYR A 424 -25.35 -1.28 37.99
C TYR A 424 -25.84 -2.46 38.83
N SER A 425 -27.08 -2.91 38.61
CA SER A 425 -27.68 -3.98 39.41
C SER A 425 -26.94 -5.30 39.23
N ARG A 426 -26.47 -5.58 38.02
CA ARG A 426 -25.66 -6.77 37.71
C ARG A 426 -24.30 -6.73 38.41
N ILE A 427 -23.54 -5.64 38.27
CA ILE A 427 -22.24 -5.47 38.92
C ILE A 427 -22.39 -5.50 40.46
N GLN A 428 -23.41 -4.84 41.00
CA GLN A 428 -23.69 -4.83 42.43
C GLN A 428 -23.93 -6.25 42.97
N GLY A 429 -24.75 -7.04 42.29
CA GLY A 429 -25.02 -8.43 42.68
C GLY A 429 -23.76 -9.29 42.70
N GLU A 430 -22.87 -9.12 41.71
CA GLU A 430 -21.59 -9.84 41.67
C GLU A 430 -20.63 -9.41 42.80
N VAL A 431 -20.56 -8.11 43.10
CA VAL A 431 -19.75 -7.58 44.21
C VAL A 431 -20.26 -8.10 45.56
N ASP A 432 -21.57 -8.12 45.78
CA ASP A 432 -22.18 -8.59 47.02
C ASP A 432 -21.99 -10.11 47.20
N ALA A 433 -22.18 -10.89 46.12
CA ALA A 433 -21.91 -12.32 46.12
C ALA A 433 -20.45 -12.62 46.45
N ARG A 434 -19.50 -11.87 45.87
CA ARG A 434 -18.07 -11.99 46.17
C ARG A 434 -17.78 -11.68 47.65
N LYS A 435 -18.31 -10.59 48.19
CA LYS A 435 -18.14 -10.21 49.61
C LYS A 435 -18.74 -11.23 50.56
N GLU A 436 -19.91 -11.80 50.24
CA GLU A 436 -20.53 -12.81 51.09
C GLU A 436 -19.74 -14.11 51.07
N LYS A 437 -19.21 -14.52 49.91
CA LYS A 437 -18.29 -15.65 49.79
C LYS A 437 -17.03 -15.45 50.65
N GLU A 438 -16.38 -14.29 50.56
CA GLU A 438 -15.22 -13.95 51.38
C GLU A 438 -15.55 -13.93 52.89
N ARG A 439 -16.74 -13.48 53.29
CA ARG A 439 -17.19 -13.51 54.69
C ARG A 439 -17.43 -14.92 55.20
N ARG A 440 -17.95 -15.81 54.35
CA ARG A 440 -18.13 -17.23 54.66
C ARG A 440 -16.79 -17.94 54.83
N GLU A 441 -15.85 -17.72 53.91
CA GLU A 441 -14.50 -18.29 53.96
C GLU A 441 -13.67 -17.80 55.16
N ARG A 442 -13.96 -16.63 55.72
CA ARG A 442 -13.33 -16.13 56.95
C ARG A 442 -13.95 -16.67 58.25
N ARG A 443 -15.14 -17.27 58.16
CA ARG A 443 -15.89 -17.85 59.30
C ARG A 443 -15.69 -19.35 59.44
N GLU A 444 -15.38 -20.02 58.32
CA GLU A 444 -14.88 -21.41 58.25
C GLU A 444 -13.38 -21.44 58.58
#